data_AF-A0A838TQW5-F1
#
_entry.id   AF-A0A838TQW5-F1
#
_cell.length_a   1.000
_cell.length_b   1.000
_cell.length_c   1.000
_cell.angle_alpha   90.00
_cell.angle_beta   90.00
_cell.angle_gamma   90.00
#
_symmetry.space_group_name_H-M   'P 1'
#
loop_
_entity.id
_entity.type
_entity.pdbx_description
1 polymer ?
#
loop_
_entity_poly.entity_id
_entity_poly.type
_entity_poly.pdbx_seq_one_letter_code
_entity_poly.pdbx_strand_id
1 'polypeptide(L)'
;LNTDADLAIVVGGYNSSNTSHLVELCEKQLPTYFIDSAERIISQDKIFHYNFHNKVEKQTDKFLPQKNPVKILITSGASCPDALVEGVINKLVSYFPEYKTAEETIAEFV
;
A
#
# COMPACT_ATOMS: atom_id res chain seq x y z
N LEU A 1 -12.35 4.30 -10.17
CA LEU A 1 -10.98 4.75 -10.50
C LEU A 1 -10.72 4.46 -11.98
N ASN A 2 -9.77 5.12 -12.62
CA ASN A 2 -9.34 4.79 -13.99
C ASN A 2 -7.81 4.93 -14.05
N THR A 3 -7.17 4.44 -12.99
CA THR A 3 -5.75 4.61 -12.73
C THR A 3 -5.08 3.28 -12.98
N ASP A 4 -4.15 3.25 -13.94
CA ASP A 4 -3.37 2.06 -14.28
C ASP A 4 -2.40 1.73 -13.13
N ALA A 5 -2.74 0.70 -12.35
CA ALA A 5 -1.96 0.18 -11.23
C ALA A 5 -2.11 -1.34 -11.17
N ASP A 6 -1.18 -2.00 -10.48
CA ASP A 6 -1.16 -3.46 -10.33
C ASP A 6 -1.80 -3.94 -9.05
N LEU A 7 -1.71 -3.11 -8.01
CA LEU A 7 -2.29 -3.36 -6.71
C LEU A 7 -2.53 -2.03 -5.99
N ALA A 8 -3.36 -2.08 -4.96
CA ALA A 8 -3.62 -0.97 -4.06
C ALA A 8 -3.23 -1.33 -2.62
N ILE A 9 -2.59 -0.40 -1.92
CA ILE A 9 -2.38 -0.44 -0.47
C ILE A 9 -3.14 0.71 0.13
N VAL A 10 -4.11 0.39 0.98
CA VAL A 10 -4.91 1.38 1.71
C VAL A 10 -4.42 1.40 3.14
N VAL A 11 -3.99 2.57 3.62
CA VAL A 11 -3.43 2.75 4.96
C VAL A 11 -4.45 3.44 5.88
N GLY A 12 -4.71 2.87 7.04
CA GLY A 12 -5.48 3.53 8.09
C GLY A 12 -6.08 2.58 9.12
N GLY A 13 -6.82 3.15 10.07
CA GLY A 13 -7.46 2.37 11.13
C GLY A 13 -8.66 1.56 10.63
N TYR A 14 -8.78 0.31 11.09
CA TYR A 14 -9.84 -0.62 10.70
C TYR A 14 -11.27 -0.21 11.10
N ASN A 15 -11.41 0.77 12.01
CA ASN A 15 -12.71 1.31 12.44
C ASN A 15 -13.13 2.57 11.66
N SER A 16 -12.34 3.02 10.69
CA SER A 16 -12.66 4.18 9.87
C SER A 16 -13.59 3.78 8.73
N SER A 17 -14.82 4.29 8.73
CA SER A 17 -15.78 4.08 7.63
C SER A 17 -15.27 4.66 6.31
N ASN A 18 -14.65 5.84 6.36
CA ASN A 18 -14.06 6.48 5.18
C ASN A 18 -12.94 5.64 4.57
N THR A 19 -12.06 5.07 5.41
CA THR A 19 -10.97 4.21 4.93
C THR A 19 -11.53 2.91 4.35
N SER A 20 -12.50 2.29 5.02
CA SER A 20 -13.16 1.08 4.52
C SER A 20 -13.83 1.31 3.17
N HIS A 21 -14.45 2.48 2.97
CA HIS A 21 -15.03 2.84 1.68
C HIS A 21 -13.98 3.00 0.56
N LEU A 22 -12.79 3.53 0.87
CA LEU A 22 -11.67 3.56 -0.08
C LEU A 22 -11.22 2.14 -0.48
N VAL A 23 -11.20 1.20 0.48
CA VAL A 23 -10.91 -0.21 0.20
C VAL A 23 -11.93 -0.77 -0.79
N GLU A 24 -13.23 -0.57 -0.58
CA GLU A 24 -14.29 -1.02 -1.50
C GLU A 24 -14.11 -0.48 -2.92
N LEU A 25 -13.69 0.78 -3.05
CA LEU A 25 -13.47 1.41 -4.35
C LEU A 25 -12.26 0.82 -5.07
N CYS A 26 -11.20 0.49 -4.34
CA CYS A 26 -10.00 -0.13 -4.89
C CYS A 26 -10.23 -1.60 -5.25
N GLU A 27 -10.91 -2.37 -4.39
CA GLU A 27 -11.20 -3.80 -4.60
C GLU A 27 -12.01 -4.07 -5.88
N LYS A 28 -12.76 -3.09 -6.39
CA LYS A 28 -13.49 -3.20 -7.67
C LYS A 28 -12.58 -3.31 -8.89
N GLN A 29 -11.31 -2.92 -8.78
CA GLN A 29 -10.41 -2.79 -9.93
C GLN A 29 -9.04 -3.44 -9.69
N LEU A 30 -8.58 -3.48 -8.44
CA LEU A 30 -7.22 -3.85 -8.08
C LEU A 30 -7.22 -4.83 -6.90
N PRO A 31 -6.28 -5.78 -6.86
CA PRO A 31 -5.91 -6.45 -5.62
C PRO A 31 -5.58 -5.40 -4.56
N THR A 32 -6.33 -5.39 -3.45
CA THR A 32 -6.25 -4.34 -2.45
C THR A 32 -5.86 -4.92 -1.09
N TYR A 33 -4.89 -4.30 -0.44
CA TYR A 33 -4.41 -4.69 0.88
C TYR A 33 -4.63 -3.54 1.86
N PHE A 34 -5.52 -3.76 2.83
CA PHE A 34 -5.84 -2.79 3.88
C PHE A 34 -4.94 -3.03 5.10
N ILE A 35 -4.07 -2.08 5.43
CA ILE A 35 -3.12 -2.19 6.55
C ILE A 35 -3.17 -0.98 7.47
N ASP A 36 -2.87 -1.20 8.74
CA ASP A 36 -2.74 -0.15 9.77
C ASP A 36 -1.31 0.39 9.90
N SER A 37 -0.30 -0.38 9.48
CA SER A 37 1.11 0.00 9.56
C SER A 37 1.98 -0.74 8.54
N ALA A 38 3.20 -0.24 8.33
CA ALA A 38 4.21 -0.88 7.48
C ALA A 38 4.72 -2.23 8.02
N GLU A 39 4.54 -2.50 9.32
CA GLU A 39 4.95 -3.76 9.94
C GLU A 39 4.15 -4.95 9.43
N ARG A 40 2.96 -4.69 8.86
CA ARG A 40 2.14 -5.72 8.21
C ARG A 40 2.77 -6.27 6.94
N ILE A 41 3.71 -5.53 6.34
CA ILE A 41 4.51 -5.99 5.19
C ILE A 41 5.71 -6.75 5.74
N ILE A 42 5.58 -8.07 5.81
CA ILE A 42 6.55 -8.97 6.46
C ILE A 42 7.78 -9.16 5.58
N SER A 43 7.57 -9.32 4.27
CA SER A 43 8.64 -9.47 3.28
C SER A 43 8.15 -8.99 1.92
N GLN A 44 9.02 -8.99 0.91
CA GLN A 44 8.65 -8.68 -0.48
C GLN A 44 7.50 -9.54 -1.01
N ASP A 45 7.37 -10.78 -0.50
CA ASP A 45 6.33 -11.71 -0.93
C ASP A 45 5.16 -11.82 0.06
N LYS A 46 5.24 -11.30 1.28
CA LYS A 46 4.24 -11.59 2.31
C LYS A 46 3.70 -10.34 2.99
N ILE A 47 2.37 -10.26 3.06
CA ILE A 47 1.64 -9.19 3.73
C ILE A 47 0.51 -9.74 4.61
N PHE A 48 0.33 -9.18 5.80
CA PHE A 48 -0.91 -9.28 6.55
C PHE A 48 -1.80 -8.09 6.23
N HIS A 49 -3.09 -8.31 6.03
CA HIS A 49 -4.03 -7.23 5.74
C HIS A 49 -5.40 -7.55 6.32
N TYR A 50 -6.16 -6.50 6.60
CA TYR A 50 -7.46 -6.62 7.21
C TYR A 50 -8.55 -6.74 6.15
N ASN A 51 -9.26 -7.86 6.16
CA ASN A 51 -10.49 -7.98 5.38
C ASN A 51 -11.65 -7.47 6.22
N PHE A 52 -12.08 -6.24 5.94
CA PHE A 52 -13.12 -5.60 6.74
C PHE A 52 -14.52 -6.19 6.50
N HIS A 53 -14.76 -6.87 5.37
CA HIS A 53 -16.03 -7.55 5.07
C HIS A 53 -16.33 -8.67 6.07
N ASN A 54 -15.32 -9.48 6.39
CA ASN A 54 -15.44 -10.57 7.34
C ASN A 54 -14.77 -10.28 8.70
N LYS A 55 -14.21 -9.08 8.85
CA LYS A 55 -13.54 -8.56 10.04
C LYS A 55 -12.40 -9.45 10.55
N VAL A 56 -11.67 -10.09 9.64
CA VAL A 56 -10.49 -10.90 9.99
C VAL A 56 -9.22 -10.40 9.31
N GLU A 57 -8.10 -10.59 10.00
CA GLU A 57 -6.78 -10.44 9.40
C GLU A 57 -6.50 -11.63 8.48
N LYS A 58 -6.01 -11.35 7.28
CA LYS A 58 -5.63 -12.34 6.27
C LYS A 58 -4.14 -12.19 5.96
N GLN A 59 -3.47 -13.32 5.78
CA GLN A 59 -2.16 -13.36 5.17
C GLN A 59 -2.33 -13.57 3.67
N THR A 60 -1.59 -12.79 2.87
CA THR A 60 -1.45 -13.03 1.43
C THR A 60 0.03 -13.22 1.09
N ASP A 61 0.33 -14.31 0.40
CA ASP A 61 1.62 -14.59 -0.20
C ASP A 61 1.66 -14.12 -1.66
N LYS A 62 2.85 -13.77 -2.15
CA LYS A 62 3.13 -13.18 -3.46
C LYS A 62 2.28 -11.94 -3.74
N PHE A 63 2.10 -11.09 -2.74
CA PHE A 63 1.26 -9.89 -2.85
C PHE A 63 1.84 -8.85 -3.81
N LEU A 64 3.18 -8.77 -3.89
CA LEU A 64 3.91 -7.88 -4.78
C LEU A 64 4.19 -8.57 -6.13
N PRO A 65 3.78 -7.98 -7.26
CA PRO A 65 4.02 -8.53 -8.59
C PRO A 65 5.51 -8.62 -8.92
N GLN A 66 5.92 -9.76 -9.51
CA GLN A 66 7.27 -9.99 -10.02
C GLN A 66 7.45 -9.35 -11.41
N LYS A 67 7.34 -8.02 -11.50
CA LYS A 67 7.57 -7.25 -12.73
C LYS A 67 8.30 -5.94 -12.42
N ASN A 68 8.88 -5.30 -13.45
CA ASN A 68 9.52 -3.99 -13.31
C ASN A 68 9.20 -3.13 -14.54
N PRO A 69 8.57 -1.95 -14.41
CA PRO A 69 8.14 -1.29 -13.16
C PRO A 69 6.85 -1.87 -12.58
N VAL A 70 6.75 -1.93 -11.24
CA VAL A 70 5.49 -2.18 -10.51
C VAL A 70 4.79 -0.85 -10.26
N LYS A 71 3.50 -0.75 -10.57
CA LYS A 71 2.68 0.42 -10.26
C LYS A 71 1.81 0.12 -9.05
N ILE A 72 2.10 0.76 -7.92
CA ILE A 72 1.37 0.57 -6.67
C ILE A 72 0.54 1.81 -6.40
N LEU A 73 -0.78 1.65 -6.26
CA LEU A 73 -1.65 2.71 -5.77
C LEU A 73 -1.56 2.74 -4.24
N ILE A 74 -1.11 3.85 -3.67
CA ILE A 74 -1.10 4.05 -2.22
C ILE A 74 -2.10 5.15 -1.90
N THR A 75 -2.99 4.87 -0.95
CA THR A 75 -3.96 5.84 -0.46
C THR A 75 -4.19 5.63 1.02
N SER A 76 -4.74 6.63 1.70
CA SER A 76 -5.00 6.58 3.12
C SER A 76 -6.32 7.27 3.47
N GLY A 77 -6.86 6.92 4.63
CA GLY A 77 -7.99 7.66 5.18
C GLY A 77 -7.59 9.08 5.58
N ALA A 78 -8.57 10.00 5.59
CA ALA A 78 -8.35 11.42 5.93
C ALA A 78 -7.69 11.68 7.30
N SER A 79 -7.73 10.72 8.21
CA SER A 79 -7.19 10.83 9.57
C SER A 79 -5.91 10.02 9.78
N CYS A 80 -5.29 9.49 8.73
CA CYS A 80 -4.05 8.74 8.83
C CYS A 80 -2.84 9.69 8.88
N PRO A 81 -1.98 9.64 9.91
CA PRO A 81 -0.74 10.42 9.94
C PRO A 81 0.15 10.14 8.74
N ASP A 82 0.74 11.19 8.17
CA ASP A 82 1.64 11.09 7.01
C ASP A 82 2.80 10.13 7.25
N ALA A 83 3.34 10.11 8.46
CA ALA A 83 4.43 9.21 8.87
C ALA A 83 4.09 7.71 8.71
N LEU A 84 2.82 7.32 8.86
CA LEU A 84 2.42 5.92 8.62
C LEU A 84 2.44 5.58 7.13
N VAL A 85 1.96 6.51 6.30
CA VAL A 85 1.97 6.36 4.84
C VAL A 85 3.40 6.33 4.31
N GLU A 86 4.24 7.24 4.81
CA GLU A 86 5.67 7.30 4.49
C GLU A 86 6.39 6.01 4.90
N GLY A 87 6.10 5.49 6.10
CA GLY A 87 6.65 4.20 6.55
C GLY A 87 6.31 3.05 5.60
N VAL A 88 5.09 3.02 5.07
CA VAL A 88 4.66 2.02 4.08
C VAL A 88 5.40 2.20 2.75
N ILE A 89 5.52 3.43 2.26
CA ILE A 89 6.27 3.76 1.04
C ILE A 89 7.73 3.31 1.18
N ASN A 90 8.40 3.72 2.26
CA ASN A 90 9.80 3.38 2.52
C ASN A 90 10.00 1.87 2.63
N LYS A 91 9.06 1.17 3.28
CA LYS A 91 9.09 -0.30 3.38
C LYS A 91 8.99 -0.96 2.01
N LEU A 92 8.08 -0.52 1.15
CA LEU A 92 7.94 -1.05 -0.21
C LEU A 92 9.17 -0.77 -1.06
N VAL A 93 9.65 0.47 -1.03
CA VAL A 93 10.82 0.92 -1.78
C VAL A 93 12.08 0.16 -1.36
N SER A 94 12.22 -0.19 -0.07
CA SER A 94 13.36 -0.98 0.42
C SER A 94 13.52 -2.37 -0.23
N TYR A 95 12.48 -2.89 -0.89
CA TYR A 95 12.54 -4.15 -1.62
C TYR A 95 13.03 -4.02 -3.07
N PHE A 96 13.26 -2.80 -3.55
CA PHE A 96 13.75 -2.52 -4.90
C PHE A 96 15.18 -1.99 -4.82
N PRO A 97 16.21 -2.77 -5.21
CA PRO A 97 17.63 -2.40 -5.02
C PRO A 97 18.11 -1.21 -5.87
N GLU A 98 17.37 -0.81 -6.91
CA GLU A 98 17.65 0.38 -7.73
C GLU A 98 16.62 1.49 -7.45
N TYR A 99 16.40 1.83 -6.17
CA TYR A 99 15.54 2.96 -5.84
C TYR A 99 16.35 4.25 -5.76
N LYS A 100 15.80 5.32 -6.34
CA LYS A 100 16.24 6.68 -6.03
C LYS A 100 15.46 7.15 -4.80
N THR A 101 16.14 7.78 -3.85
CA THR A 101 15.44 8.43 -2.74
C THR A 101 14.59 9.60 -3.23
N ALA A 102 13.69 10.10 -2.38
CA ALA A 102 12.95 11.31 -2.70
C ALA A 102 13.91 12.48 -2.97
N GLU A 103 14.99 12.61 -2.20
CA GLU A 103 16.01 13.65 -2.42
C GLU A 103 16.75 13.48 -3.74
N GLU A 104 17.18 12.25 -4.08
CA GLU A 104 17.87 11.95 -5.34
C GLU A 104 16.96 12.24 -6.54
N THR A 105 15.68 11.95 -6.42
CA THR A 105 14.70 12.24 -7.49
C THR A 105 14.51 13.74 -7.66
N ILE A 106 14.38 14.50 -6.56
CA ILE A 106 14.22 15.96 -6.61
C ILE A 106 15.45 16.63 -7.23
N ALA A 107 16.66 16.14 -6.94
CA ALA A 107 17.91 16.66 -7.48
C ALA A 107 18.01 16.54 -9.01
N GLU A 108 17.27 15.61 -9.65
CA GLU A 108 17.25 15.48 -11.12
C GLU A 108 16.35 16.51 -11.83
N PHE A 109 15.49 17.21 -11.08
CA PHE A 109 14.59 18.24 -11.62
C PHE A 109 15.06 19.68 -11.34
N VAL A 110 16.25 19.85 -10.73
CA VAL A 110 16.91 21.14 -10.47
C VAL A 110 18.07 21.34 -11.45
#